data_AF-A0A1V4VIK3-F1
#
_entry.id   AF-A0A1V4VIK3-F1
#
_cell.length_a   1.000
_cell.length_b   1.000
_cell.length_c   1.000
_cell.angle_alpha   90.00
_cell.angle_beta   90.00
_cell.angle_gamma   90.00
#
_symmetry.space_group_name_H-M   'P 1'
#
loop_
_entity.id
_entity.type
_entity.pdbx_description
1 polymer ?
#
loop_
_entity_poly.entity_id
_entity_poly.type
_entity_poly.pdbx_seq_one_letter_code
_entity_poly.pdbx_strand_id
1 'polypeptide(L)'
;MEEREIRKRINESFDPRTILAVWNKATIVPGYNESDYRRDRCGAWIKFSDYGDIDSDFGWEIDHDKPVAKGGADDLSNLQPLHWLNNRGKSDNWPDWKCFYQREEAD
;
A
#
# COMPACT_ATOMS: atom_id res chain seq x y z
N MET A 1 -11.26 -6.00 -23.06
CA MET A 1 -9.89 -6.54 -22.90
C MET A 1 -8.84 -5.45 -23.11
N GLU A 2 -9.05 -4.54 -24.05
CA GLU A 2 -8.15 -3.42 -24.35
C GLU A 2 -7.97 -2.42 -23.18
N GLU A 3 -9.02 -2.12 -22.42
CA GLU A 3 -8.94 -1.26 -21.22
C GLU A 3 -8.07 -1.84 -20.10
N ARG A 4 -8.00 -3.17 -19.96
CA ARG A 4 -7.14 -3.84 -18.97
C ARG A 4 -5.65 -3.75 -19.36
N GLU A 5 -5.34 -3.64 -20.64
CA GLU A 5 -3.97 -3.54 -21.15
C GLU A 5 -3.45 -2.08 -21.09
N ILE A 6 -4.34 -1.10 -21.24
CA ILE A 6 -3.99 0.34 -21.19
C ILE A 6 -3.70 0.79 -19.75
N ARG A 7 -4.41 0.24 -18.75
CA ARG A 7 -4.11 0.49 -17.33
C ARG A 7 -2.70 0.08 -16.90
N LYS A 8 -2.05 -0.85 -17.62
CA LYS A 8 -0.67 -1.29 -17.33
C LYS A 8 0.40 -0.21 -17.57
N ARG A 9 0.05 0.93 -18.16
CA ARG A 9 1.03 1.98 -18.56
C ARG A 9 0.80 3.35 -17.95
N ILE A 10 -0.30 3.56 -17.23
CA ILE A 10 -0.70 4.87 -16.74
C ILE A 10 -0.91 4.72 -15.24
N ASN A 11 -0.34 5.65 -14.49
CA ASN A 11 -0.52 5.87 -13.07
C ASN A 11 -1.99 6.25 -12.75
N GLU A 12 -2.95 5.39 -13.13
CA GLU A 12 -4.36 5.54 -12.77
C GLU A 12 -4.52 5.17 -11.30
N SER A 13 -5.19 6.05 -10.55
CA SER A 13 -5.56 5.72 -9.18
C SER A 13 -6.54 4.55 -9.19
N PHE A 14 -6.34 3.59 -8.28
CA PHE A 14 -7.31 2.55 -8.00
C PHE A 14 -8.69 3.16 -7.69
N ASP A 15 -9.77 2.46 -8.07
CA ASP A 15 -11.11 2.95 -7.75
C ASP A 15 -11.35 2.95 -6.23
N PRO A 16 -12.24 3.80 -5.71
CA PRO A 16 -12.45 3.95 -4.26
C PRO A 16 -12.78 2.63 -3.53
N ARG A 17 -13.44 1.67 -4.20
CA ARG A 17 -13.74 0.38 -3.56
C ARG A 17 -12.48 -0.47 -3.40
N THR A 18 -11.58 -0.43 -4.38
CA THR A 18 -10.28 -1.09 -4.29
C THR A 18 -9.42 -0.44 -3.21
N ILE A 19 -9.40 0.90 -3.13
CA ILE A 19 -8.68 1.62 -2.05
C ILE A 19 -9.18 1.17 -0.68
N LEU A 20 -10.49 1.16 -0.46
CA LEU A 20 -11.08 0.71 0.80
C LEU A 20 -10.80 -0.78 1.07
N ALA A 21 -10.87 -1.63 0.04
CA ALA A 21 -10.61 -3.07 0.19
C ALA A 21 -9.15 -3.35 0.56
N VAL A 22 -8.18 -2.60 0.00
CA VAL A 22 -6.76 -2.74 0.33
C VAL A 22 -6.47 -2.13 1.70
N TRP A 23 -7.01 -0.95 2.02
CA TRP A 23 -6.94 -0.37 3.36
C TRP A 23 -7.38 -1.36 4.44
N ASN A 24 -8.46 -2.09 4.17
CA ASN A 24 -9.01 -3.06 5.10
C ASN A 24 -8.09 -4.25 5.42
N LYS A 25 -7.00 -4.43 4.66
CA LYS A 25 -5.97 -5.44 4.93
C LYS A 25 -4.91 -4.98 5.93
N ALA A 26 -4.79 -3.67 6.17
CA ALA A 26 -3.83 -3.15 7.13
C ALA A 26 -4.22 -3.53 8.56
N THR A 27 -3.21 -3.60 9.43
CA THR A 27 -3.37 -4.03 10.82
C THR A 27 -4.07 -2.94 11.62
N ILE A 28 -5.21 -3.27 12.23
CA ILE A 28 -5.91 -2.40 13.18
C ILE A 28 -5.07 -2.26 14.45
N VAL A 29 -4.94 -1.05 14.98
CA VAL A 29 -4.19 -0.77 16.21
C VAL A 29 -5.16 -0.47 17.35
N PRO A 30 -5.17 -1.28 18.44
CA PRO A 30 -6.01 -1.01 19.61
C PRO A 30 -5.76 0.39 20.18
N GLY A 31 -6.85 1.11 20.52
CA GLY A 31 -6.78 2.46 21.07
C GLY A 31 -6.81 3.59 20.03
N TYR A 32 -6.77 3.28 18.74
CA TYR A 32 -6.87 4.26 17.64
C TYR A 32 -8.13 4.00 16.80
N ASN A 33 -8.64 5.04 16.12
CA ASN A 33 -9.75 4.89 15.19
C ASN A 33 -9.31 4.07 13.97
N GLU A 34 -9.86 2.87 13.80
CA GLU A 34 -9.54 1.96 12.69
C GLU A 34 -9.91 2.49 11.30
N SER A 35 -10.77 3.52 11.25
CA SER A 35 -11.11 4.22 10.00
C SER A 35 -10.05 5.25 9.61
N ASP A 36 -9.25 5.72 10.58
CA ASP A 36 -8.26 6.77 10.37
C ASP A 36 -6.84 6.21 10.31
N TYR A 37 -6.46 5.39 11.29
CA TYR A 37 -5.07 4.91 11.47
C TYR A 37 -4.98 3.39 11.52
N ARG A 38 -3.99 2.86 10.81
CA ARG A 38 -3.62 1.44 10.81
C ARG A 38 -2.11 1.30 10.67
N ARG A 39 -1.61 0.06 10.72
CA ARG A 39 -0.22 -0.27 10.39
C ARG A 39 -0.12 -1.14 9.16
N ASP A 40 0.84 -0.84 8.30
CA ASP A 40 1.20 -1.72 7.19
C ASP A 40 1.83 -3.03 7.71
N ARG A 41 2.16 -3.96 6.80
CA ARG A 41 2.81 -5.24 7.16
C ARG A 41 4.19 -5.10 7.81
N CYS A 42 4.82 -3.93 7.65
CA CYS A 42 6.11 -3.59 8.21
C CYS A 42 6.00 -2.95 9.59
N GLY A 43 4.78 -2.67 10.06
CA GLY A 43 4.52 -1.99 11.33
C GLY A 43 4.59 -0.47 11.23
N ALA A 44 4.75 0.11 10.04
CA ALA A 44 4.70 1.55 9.87
C ALA A 44 3.25 2.05 9.94
N TRP A 45 3.05 3.17 10.64
CA TRP A 45 1.75 3.83 10.72
C TRP A 45 1.34 4.40 9.37
N ILE A 46 0.08 4.21 9.01
CA ILE A 46 -0.54 4.75 7.82
C ILE A 46 -1.88 5.39 8.17
N LYS A 47 -2.24 6.46 7.47
CA LYS A 47 -3.49 7.19 7.68
C LYS A 47 -4.36 7.16 6.43
N PHE A 48 -5.64 6.80 6.57
CA PHE A 48 -6.54 6.60 5.43
C PHE A 48 -6.61 7.82 4.52
N SER A 49 -6.70 9.02 5.10
CA SER A 49 -6.76 10.30 4.36
C SER A 49 -5.52 10.64 3.55
N ASP A 50 -4.39 9.99 3.86
CA ASP A 50 -3.07 10.31 3.31
C ASP A 50 -2.69 9.31 2.21
N TYR A 51 -3.69 8.66 1.62
CA TYR A 51 -3.52 7.78 0.48
C TYR A 51 -2.93 8.55 -0.71
N GLY A 52 -1.77 8.08 -1.21
CA GLY A 52 -1.03 8.68 -2.31
C GLY A 52 -0.22 9.93 -1.95
N ASP A 53 -0.23 10.36 -0.69
CA ASP A 53 0.57 11.47 -0.21
C ASP A 53 1.96 10.96 0.20
N ILE A 54 2.99 11.29 -0.57
CA ILE A 54 4.39 10.88 -0.28
C ILE A 54 5.15 11.90 0.57
N ASP A 55 4.53 13.04 0.87
CA ASP A 55 5.08 14.07 1.75
C ASP A 55 4.53 13.93 3.20
N SER A 56 3.50 13.08 3.40
CA SER A 56 2.97 12.75 4.72
C SER A 56 3.83 11.70 5.46
N ASP A 57 3.99 11.96 6.75
CA ASP A 57 4.55 11.05 7.76
C ASP A 57 3.77 9.72 7.91
N PHE A 58 2.51 9.69 7.46
CA PHE A 58 1.61 8.54 7.50
C PHE A 58 1.09 8.16 6.10
N GLY A 59 1.75 8.68 5.07
CA GLY A 59 1.38 8.46 3.68
C GLY A 59 1.48 6.99 3.29
N TRP A 60 0.55 6.54 2.45
CA TRP A 60 0.55 5.14 2.02
C TRP A 60 0.06 4.98 0.59
N GLU A 61 0.50 3.91 -0.05
CA GLU A 61 0.15 3.55 -1.41
C GLU A 61 -0.35 2.10 -1.45
N ILE A 62 -1.06 1.75 -2.52
CA ILE A 62 -1.32 0.36 -2.84
C ILE A 62 -0.07 -0.21 -3.53
N ASP A 63 0.52 -1.24 -2.94
CA ASP A 63 1.64 -1.99 -3.50
C ASP A 63 1.19 -3.36 -4.01
N HIS A 64 1.89 -3.87 -5.02
CA HIS A 64 1.75 -5.24 -5.50
C HIS A 64 2.74 -6.14 -4.77
N ASP A 65 2.27 -7.12 -3.99
CA ASP A 65 3.14 -8.07 -3.28
C ASP A 65 4.11 -8.75 -4.27
N LYS A 66 3.58 -9.34 -5.35
CA LYS A 66 4.35 -9.66 -6.55
C LYS A 66 4.34 -8.46 -7.51
N PRO A 67 5.48 -7.80 -7.78
CA PRO A 67 5.54 -6.63 -8.65
C PRO A 67 5.07 -6.91 -10.09
N VAL A 68 4.50 -5.90 -10.75
CA VAL A 68 4.09 -5.98 -12.16
C VAL A 68 5.27 -6.36 -13.07
N ALA A 69 6.48 -5.85 -12.79
CA ALA A 69 7.70 -6.18 -13.51
C ALA A 69 8.07 -7.68 -13.47
N LYS A 70 7.52 -8.43 -12.50
CA LYS A 70 7.68 -9.88 -12.35
C LYS A 70 6.42 -10.66 -12.75
N GLY A 71 5.46 -10.00 -13.41
CA GLY A 71 4.19 -10.60 -13.81
C GLY A 71 3.17 -10.69 -12.68
N GLY A 72 3.18 -9.74 -11.75
CA GLY A 72 2.05 -9.47 -10.86
C GLY A 72 0.90 -8.75 -11.57
N ALA A 73 -0.27 -8.77 -10.96
CA ALA A 73 -1.49 -8.15 -11.46
C ALA A 73 -2.25 -7.42 -10.35
N ASP A 74 -3.25 -6.62 -10.73
CA ASP A 74 -4.10 -5.82 -9.82
C ASP A 74 -5.17 -6.66 -9.11
N ASP A 75 -5.05 -7.99 -9.13
CA ASP A 75 -5.94 -8.86 -8.36
C ASP A 75 -5.85 -8.48 -6.88
N LEU A 76 -6.99 -8.31 -6.22
CA LEU A 76 -7.02 -7.87 -4.83
C LEU A 76 -6.10 -8.73 -3.95
N SER A 77 -5.97 -10.03 -4.19
CA SER A 77 -5.05 -10.92 -3.45
C SER A 77 -3.57 -10.54 -3.55
N ASN A 78 -3.15 -9.88 -4.63
CA ASN A 78 -1.79 -9.41 -4.86
C ASN A 78 -1.57 -7.96 -4.38
N LEU A 79 -2.62 -7.26 -3.96
CA LEU A 79 -2.52 -5.88 -3.49
C LEU A 79 -2.39 -5.81 -1.96
N GLN A 80 -1.56 -4.91 -1.47
CA GLN A 80 -1.37 -4.65 -0.04
C GLN A 80 -1.23 -3.15 0.25
N PRO A 81 -1.69 -2.66 1.41
CA PRO A 81 -1.42 -1.31 1.84
C PRO A 81 0.03 -1.26 2.36
N LEU A 82 0.78 -0.26 1.93
CA LEU A 82 2.16 -0.07 2.36
C LEU A 82 2.45 1.40 2.59
N HIS A 83 3.20 1.70 3.65
CA HIS A 83 3.75 3.05 3.82
C HIS A 83 4.63 3.40 2.61
N TRP A 84 4.58 4.64 2.12
CA TRP A 84 5.26 5.02 0.87
C TRP A 84 6.77 4.74 0.90
N LEU A 85 7.45 4.98 2.04
CA LEU A 85 8.87 4.63 2.22
C LEU A 85 9.13 3.14 2.05
N ASN A 86 8.26 2.29 2.62
CA ASN A 86 8.38 0.85 2.47
C ASN A 86 8.14 0.44 1.01
N ASN A 87 7.21 1.09 0.30
CA ASN A 87 6.90 0.78 -1.09
C ASN A 87 8.09 1.10 -1.99
N ARG A 88 8.68 2.29 -1.83
CA ARG A 88 9.89 2.70 -2.54
C ARG A 88 11.09 1.80 -2.24
N GLY A 89 11.27 1.41 -0.98
CA GLY A 89 12.35 0.49 -0.58
C GLY A 89 12.16 -0.92 -1.14
N LYS A 90 10.93 -1.44 -1.13
CA LYS A 90 10.58 -2.71 -1.75
C LYS A 90 10.87 -2.71 -3.25
N SER A 91 10.37 -1.72 -3.99
CA SER A 91 10.51 -1.64 -5.44
C SER A 91 10.07 -2.97 -6.10
N ASP A 92 10.85 -3.49 -7.05
CA ASP A 92 10.61 -4.76 -7.72
C ASP A 92 11.25 -5.98 -6.99
N ASN A 93 11.72 -5.80 -5.76
CA ASN A 93 12.33 -6.90 -4.99
C ASN A 93 11.25 -7.90 -4.56
N TRP A 94 11.34 -9.11 -5.13
CA TRP A 94 10.41 -10.21 -4.89
C TRP A 94 11.08 -11.56 -5.17
N PRO A 95 10.81 -12.62 -4.39
CA PRO A 95 9.93 -12.65 -3.21
C PRO A 95 10.59 -12.07 -1.95
N ASP A 96 11.92 -11.95 -1.95
CA ASP A 96 12.69 -11.57 -0.78
C ASP A 96 12.93 -10.06 -0.73
N TRP A 97 12.16 -9.36 0.10
CA TRP A 97 12.35 -7.93 0.38
C TRP A 97 12.22 -7.67 1.88
N LYS A 98 12.74 -6.53 2.33
CA LYS A 98 12.78 -6.15 3.75
C LYS A 98 12.01 -4.86 3.99
N CYS A 99 11.43 -4.74 5.17
CA CYS A 99 10.87 -3.49 5.65
C CYS A 99 11.99 -2.47 5.85
N PHE A 100 11.85 -1.30 5.24
CA PHE A 100 12.85 -0.22 5.30
C PHE A 100 12.49 0.84 6.33
N TYR A 101 11.20 1.00 6.60
CA TYR A 101 10.65 1.97 7.52
C TYR A 101 9.70 1.26 8.50
N GLN A 102 9.92 1.52 9.77
CA GLN A 102 9.07 1.09 10.87
C GLN A 102 8.91 2.30 11.79
N ARG A 103 7.73 2.48 12.37
CA ARG A 103 7.49 3.52 13.37
C ARG A 103 6.68 2.89 14.50
N GLU A 104 7.27 2.80 15.68
CA GLU A 104 6.66 2.09 16.80
C GLU A 104 5.52 2.89 17.44
N GLU A 105 5.58 4.23 17.39
CA GLU A 105 4.62 5.15 17.99
C GLU A 105 4.08 6.15 16.96
N ALA A 106 2.87 6.68 17.19
CA ALA A 106 2.11 7.51 16.24
C ALA A 106 2.39 9.03 16.39
N ASP A 107 3.52 9.38 17.01
CA ASP A 107 3.86 10.74 17.46
C ASP A 107 4.35 11.67 16.34
#